data_AF-A0A8T1G1R2-F1
#
_entry.id   AF-A0A8T1G1R2-F1
#
_cell.length_a   1.000
_cell.length_b   1.000
_cell.length_c   1.000
_cell.angle_alpha   90.00
_cell.angle_beta   90.00
_cell.angle_gamma   90.00
#
_symmetry.space_group_name_H-M   'P 1'
#
loop_
_entity.id
_entity.type
_entity.pdbx_description
1 polymer ?
#
loop_
_entity_poly.entity_id
_entity_poly.type
_entity_poly.pdbx_seq_one_letter_code
_entity_poly.pdbx_strand_id
1 'polypeptide(L)'
;MGTLAEKYGFYSEDSGDMAKPDYGDSAEALVVGDKLGEVWVFHVLTGKNNAGAVWAAQRVPDGHVTVIANGFTIREIDLSQPDWFMASPNVLSLAEEMGWWDPKGDKPFDFTAAYGFADKDAIGPLYTGRRVWRVFDVLAPSLQLDARLGSFSQYATYPFSVKPDRHVETFQIMDLLRDHYEGTSYDMTKGLAAGPFGSPVRWSGSSGGVVGGWERPISMYRTLFAFVLQSRSHKGPDAVGGVAWYAQDAPHGSVFVPFSCAQESVPESYLLGRQSKFHPQSAWWAFNFVNNWSLLRYNAMSVDVRDKIDTLQKAAFSLRKNMEKEAHEARHSGAETQLVARLQGQSNEFAEQVVSQWWQLSWTLITKYSDGYMTTGEAPEQQASIGYPAWWLQASEFATWPGDTFKPKASMRKKLVGVDSQTAQVFVRQAAMANSVEVGNQSYPIAIAWVIMGAVLGAGMLAFAKKESRRAGYNAVA
;
A
#
# COMPACT_ATOMS: atom_id res chain seq x y z
N MET A 1 -9.46 15.18 24.05
CA MET A 1 -8.50 15.68 23.04
C MET A 1 -8.78 17.13 22.69
N GLY A 2 -9.98 17.46 22.19
CA GLY A 2 -10.37 18.84 21.83
C GLY A 2 -10.03 19.91 22.88
N THR A 3 -10.47 19.73 24.13
CA THR A 3 -10.15 20.68 25.23
C THR A 3 -8.66 20.89 25.48
N LEU A 4 -7.82 19.87 25.26
CA LEU A 4 -6.36 20.02 25.37
C LEU A 4 -5.81 20.85 24.21
N ALA A 5 -6.27 20.58 22.98
CA ALA A 5 -5.86 21.32 21.80
C ALA A 5 -6.31 22.80 21.88
N GLU A 6 -7.51 23.06 22.39
CA GLU A 6 -8.00 24.42 22.66
C GLU A 6 -7.12 25.16 23.68
N LYS A 7 -6.72 24.48 24.76
CA LYS A 7 -5.94 25.08 25.85
C LYS A 7 -4.47 25.30 25.48
N TYR A 8 -3.86 24.36 24.78
CA TYR A 8 -2.41 24.32 24.57
C TYR A 8 -1.99 24.61 23.12
N GLY A 9 -2.95 24.71 22.21
CA GLY A 9 -2.68 24.79 20.79
C GLY A 9 -2.56 23.43 20.13
N PHE A 10 -2.61 23.42 18.80
CA PHE A 10 -2.25 22.28 17.98
C PHE A 10 -1.21 22.71 16.94
N TYR A 11 -0.15 21.92 16.79
CA TYR A 11 0.95 22.14 15.86
C TYR A 11 1.32 20.78 15.27
N SER A 12 1.20 20.63 13.96
CA SER A 12 1.69 19.43 13.26
C SER A 12 3.20 19.49 13.09
N GLU A 13 3.80 18.34 12.78
CA GLU A 13 5.21 18.25 12.40
C GLU A 13 5.56 19.04 11.13
N ASP A 14 4.59 19.22 10.23
CA ASP A 14 4.74 19.90 8.95
C ASP A 14 4.33 21.38 8.97
N SER A 15 4.06 21.94 10.16
CA SER A 15 3.60 23.33 10.31
C SER A 15 4.62 24.39 9.84
N GLY A 16 5.85 24.02 9.47
CA GLY A 16 6.86 24.96 8.98
C GLY A 16 7.42 25.86 10.09
N ASP A 17 7.41 27.18 9.89
CA ASP A 17 7.88 28.15 10.88
C ASP A 17 6.89 28.22 12.05
N MET A 18 7.31 27.82 13.26
CA MET A 18 6.46 27.89 14.46
C MET A 18 5.96 29.31 14.79
N ALA A 19 6.63 30.35 14.33
CA ALA A 19 6.17 31.74 14.48
C ALA A 19 5.11 32.14 13.44
N LYS A 20 5.05 31.43 12.30
CA LYS A 20 4.17 31.70 11.14
C LYS A 20 3.84 30.41 10.37
N PRO A 21 3.11 29.47 10.98
CA PRO A 21 2.89 28.17 10.40
C PRO A 21 1.89 28.27 9.26
N ASP A 22 2.04 27.34 8.32
CA ASP A 22 1.13 27.22 7.20
C ASP A 22 -0.13 26.45 7.63
N TYR A 23 -1.31 27.08 7.52
CA TYR A 23 -2.59 26.42 7.79
C TYR A 23 -2.81 25.18 6.91
N GLY A 24 -2.21 25.15 5.71
CA GLY A 24 -2.34 24.02 4.80
C GLY A 24 -1.77 22.71 5.34
N ASP A 25 -0.68 22.80 6.12
CA ASP A 25 0.05 21.64 6.66
C ASP A 25 -0.05 21.53 8.19
N SER A 26 -0.70 22.49 8.88
CA SER A 26 -0.93 22.50 10.34
C SER A 26 -2.18 21.73 10.80
N ALA A 27 -2.37 20.52 10.29
CA ALA A 27 -3.57 19.71 10.54
C ALA A 27 -3.24 18.24 10.84
N GLU A 28 -4.13 17.57 11.58
CA GLU A 28 -4.09 16.12 11.78
C GLU A 28 -5.47 15.48 11.80
N ALA A 29 -5.49 14.17 11.57
CA ALA A 29 -6.65 13.32 11.74
C ALA A 29 -6.34 12.17 12.70
N LEU A 30 -7.16 12.01 13.74
CA LEU A 30 -7.06 10.90 14.67
C LEU A 30 -8.34 10.08 14.64
N VAL A 31 -8.19 8.76 14.73
CA VAL A 31 -9.31 7.82 14.84
C VAL A 31 -9.31 7.24 16.25
N VAL A 32 -10.42 7.39 16.95
CA VAL A 32 -10.60 6.88 18.31
C VAL A 32 -11.67 5.81 18.27
N GLY A 33 -11.29 4.58 18.61
CA GLY A 33 -12.21 3.46 18.78
C GLY A 33 -12.15 2.94 20.20
N ASP A 34 -13.27 2.46 20.73
CA ASP A 34 -13.34 1.87 22.07
C ASP A 34 -13.86 0.44 22.07
N LYS A 35 -13.99 -0.16 23.27
CA LYS A 35 -14.54 -1.51 23.43
C LYS A 35 -16.07 -1.55 23.49
N LEU A 36 -16.72 -0.40 23.61
CA LEU A 36 -18.17 -0.28 23.61
C LEU A 36 -18.73 -0.28 22.19
N GLY A 37 -17.87 -0.07 21.19
CA GLY A 37 -18.16 -0.26 19.77
C GLY A 37 -18.20 1.03 18.96
N GLU A 38 -17.91 2.17 19.59
CA GLU A 38 -17.89 3.45 18.88
C GLU A 38 -16.55 3.68 18.20
N VAL A 39 -16.60 4.30 17.02
CA VAL A 39 -15.43 4.81 16.31
C VAL A 39 -15.71 6.25 15.91
N TRP A 40 -14.78 7.14 16.24
CA TRP A 40 -14.85 8.57 15.95
C TRP A 40 -13.65 9.01 15.12
N VAL A 41 -13.90 9.80 14.08
CA VAL A 41 -12.87 10.54 13.35
C VAL A 41 -12.79 11.93 13.95
N PHE A 42 -11.59 12.40 14.28
CA PHE A 42 -11.31 13.72 14.87
C PHE A 42 -10.32 14.46 13.98
N HIS A 43 -10.76 15.52 13.31
CA HIS A 43 -9.91 16.45 12.58
C HIS A 43 -9.57 17.64 13.47
N VAL A 44 -8.30 18.03 13.48
CA VAL A 44 -7.80 19.17 14.26
C VAL A 44 -6.79 19.95 13.46
N LEU A 45 -6.78 21.26 13.69
CA LEU A 45 -5.84 22.20 13.09
C LEU A 45 -5.55 23.35 14.04
N THR A 46 -4.44 24.05 13.78
CA THR A 46 -4.04 25.20 14.60
C THR A 46 -5.07 26.33 14.53
N GLY A 47 -5.30 27.03 15.64
CA GLY A 47 -6.21 28.18 15.67
C GLY A 47 -5.63 29.44 15.02
N LYS A 48 -6.37 30.55 15.07
CA LYS A 48 -5.89 31.85 14.54
C LYS A 48 -4.58 32.26 15.23
N ASN A 49 -3.60 32.73 14.46
CA ASN A 49 -2.29 33.19 14.97
C ASN A 49 -1.59 32.17 15.89
N ASN A 50 -1.83 30.88 15.65
CA ASN A 50 -1.25 29.77 16.41
C ASN A 50 -1.69 29.71 17.87
N ALA A 51 -2.84 30.29 18.19
CA ALA A 51 -3.42 30.23 19.52
C ALA A 51 -4.59 29.25 19.52
N GLY A 52 -4.52 28.25 20.39
CA GLY A 52 -5.54 27.21 20.50
C GLY A 52 -5.64 26.34 19.24
N ALA A 53 -6.81 25.75 19.04
CA ALA A 53 -7.07 24.85 17.93
C ALA A 53 -8.51 25.01 17.44
N VAL A 54 -8.76 24.58 16.21
CA VAL A 54 -10.10 24.30 15.69
C VAL A 54 -10.19 22.83 15.36
N TRP A 55 -11.32 22.21 15.70
CA TRP A 55 -11.50 20.78 15.48
C TRP A 55 -12.96 20.43 15.26
N ALA A 56 -13.18 19.32 14.56
CA ALA A 56 -14.47 18.66 14.42
C ALA A 56 -14.28 17.14 14.53
N ALA A 57 -15.29 16.46 15.06
CA ALA A 57 -15.33 15.03 15.17
C ALA A 57 -16.66 14.49 14.67
N GLN A 58 -16.61 13.34 13.99
CA GLN A 58 -17.78 12.64 13.48
C GLN A 58 -17.71 11.16 13.86
N ARG A 59 -18.80 10.64 14.42
CA ARG A 59 -18.95 9.21 14.69
C ARG A 59 -19.16 8.45 13.38
N VAL A 60 -18.47 7.32 13.24
CA VAL A 60 -18.70 6.38 12.14
C VAL A 60 -19.94 5.55 12.48
N PRO A 61 -20.95 5.48 11.59
CA PRO A 61 -22.13 4.67 11.83
C PRO A 61 -21.80 3.19 12.05
N ASP A 62 -22.54 2.54 12.93
CA ASP A 62 -22.39 1.11 13.20
C ASP A 62 -22.52 0.30 11.89
N GLY A 63 -21.58 -0.61 11.65
CA GLY A 63 -21.54 -1.43 10.43
C GLY A 63 -21.03 -0.70 9.18
N HIS A 64 -20.53 0.53 9.31
CA HIS A 64 -19.86 1.25 8.22
C HIS A 64 -18.33 1.18 8.33
N VAL A 65 -17.67 1.49 7.21
CA VAL A 65 -16.23 1.75 7.12
C VAL A 65 -16.01 3.18 6.64
N THR A 66 -15.05 3.88 7.24
CA THR A 66 -14.55 5.19 6.78
C THR A 66 -13.07 5.07 6.42
N VAL A 67 -12.57 5.98 5.59
CA VAL A 67 -11.18 5.98 5.13
C VAL A 67 -10.64 7.39 5.24
N ILE A 68 -9.57 7.52 6.01
CA ILE A 68 -8.85 8.77 6.17
C ILE A 68 -7.49 8.58 5.51
N ALA A 69 -7.34 9.18 4.33
CA ALA A 69 -6.05 9.34 3.68
C ALA A 69 -5.42 10.67 4.15
N ASN A 70 -4.53 11.28 3.36
CA ASN A 70 -3.92 12.57 3.74
C ASN A 70 -4.83 13.73 3.32
N GLY A 71 -6.03 13.80 3.89
CA GLY A 71 -7.00 14.87 3.63
C GLY A 71 -8.24 14.73 4.51
N PHE A 72 -8.85 15.86 4.87
CA PHE A 72 -10.07 15.85 5.67
C PHE A 72 -11.25 15.22 4.93
N THR A 73 -12.07 14.48 5.67
CA THR A 73 -13.28 13.79 5.20
C THR A 73 -14.58 14.23 5.88
N ILE A 74 -14.52 14.93 7.02
CA ILE A 74 -15.70 15.42 7.76
C ILE A 74 -16.22 16.64 7.00
N ARG A 75 -17.43 16.54 6.44
CA ARG A 75 -18.04 17.59 5.60
C ARG A 75 -18.98 18.44 6.44
N GLU A 76 -20.27 18.37 6.14
CA GLU A 76 -21.32 19.02 6.90
C GLU A 76 -21.41 18.43 8.31
N ILE A 77 -21.50 19.30 9.31
CA ILE A 77 -21.65 18.91 10.72
C ILE A 77 -22.95 19.48 11.28
N ASP A 78 -23.68 18.67 12.04
CA ASP A 78 -24.88 19.09 12.76
C ASP A 78 -24.64 19.02 14.27
N LEU A 79 -24.30 20.17 14.86
CA LEU A 79 -24.00 20.28 16.29
C LEU A 79 -25.23 20.14 17.19
N SER A 80 -26.44 20.05 16.62
CA SER A 80 -27.63 19.66 17.38
C SER A 80 -27.70 18.15 17.65
N GLN A 81 -26.82 17.36 17.00
CA GLN A 81 -26.73 15.91 17.14
C GLN A 81 -25.40 15.50 17.82
N PRO A 82 -25.28 15.66 19.15
CA PRO A 82 -24.04 15.41 19.88
C PRO A 82 -23.60 13.94 19.89
N ASP A 83 -24.52 13.01 19.61
CA ASP A 83 -24.21 11.57 19.45
C ASP A 83 -23.45 11.26 18.16
N TRP A 84 -23.45 12.20 17.21
CA TRP A 84 -22.85 12.06 15.88
C TRP A 84 -21.75 13.05 15.60
N PHE A 85 -21.84 14.27 16.14
CA PHE A 85 -20.92 15.36 15.86
C PHE A 85 -20.47 16.06 17.14
N MET A 86 -19.18 16.42 17.17
CA MET A 86 -18.60 17.30 18.18
C MET A 86 -17.67 18.29 17.48
N ALA A 87 -17.51 19.51 17.99
CA ALA A 87 -16.57 20.47 17.43
C ALA A 87 -16.11 21.48 18.48
N SER A 88 -15.03 22.21 18.17
CA SER A 88 -14.57 23.32 19.00
C SER A 88 -15.61 24.45 19.06
N PRO A 89 -15.72 25.19 20.17
CA PRO A 89 -16.68 26.30 20.29
C PRO A 89 -16.53 27.39 19.22
N ASN A 90 -15.32 27.55 18.66
CA ASN A 90 -14.99 28.53 17.63
C ASN A 90 -15.05 27.99 16.19
N VAL A 91 -15.53 26.76 15.96
CA VAL A 91 -15.50 26.10 14.64
C VAL A 91 -16.23 26.90 13.55
N LEU A 92 -17.32 27.60 13.88
CA LEU A 92 -18.06 28.43 12.94
C LEU A 92 -17.51 29.86 12.88
N SER A 93 -17.26 30.46 14.05
CA SER A 93 -16.83 31.85 14.15
C SER A 93 -15.48 32.09 13.50
N LEU A 94 -14.54 31.13 13.57
CA LEU A 94 -13.26 31.28 12.90
C LEU A 94 -13.41 31.22 11.38
N ALA A 95 -14.22 30.29 10.85
CA ALA A 95 -14.44 30.19 9.40
C ALA A 95 -15.09 31.46 8.83
N GLU A 96 -16.03 32.06 9.58
CA GLU A 96 -16.63 33.35 9.23
C GLU A 96 -15.59 34.48 9.28
N GLU A 97 -14.83 34.58 10.37
CA GLU A 97 -13.80 35.61 10.54
C GLU A 97 -12.72 35.56 9.45
N MET A 98 -12.34 34.36 9.01
CA MET A 98 -11.36 34.14 7.95
C MET A 98 -11.94 34.28 6.54
N GLY A 99 -13.27 34.44 6.41
CA GLY A 99 -13.97 34.50 5.13
C GLY A 99 -14.00 33.18 4.36
N TRP A 100 -13.79 32.06 5.05
CA TRP A 100 -13.84 30.71 4.48
C TRP A 100 -15.26 30.13 4.43
N TRP A 101 -16.18 30.70 5.20
CA TRP A 101 -17.59 30.37 5.19
C TRP A 101 -18.45 31.63 5.41
N ASP A 102 -19.60 31.71 4.73
CA ASP A 102 -20.58 32.79 4.90
C ASP A 102 -21.84 32.24 5.58
N PRO A 103 -22.15 32.63 6.83
CA PRO A 103 -23.37 32.19 7.53
C PRO A 103 -24.66 32.67 6.87
N LYS A 104 -24.60 33.66 5.98
CA LYS A 104 -25.75 34.17 5.21
C LYS A 104 -25.84 33.55 3.81
N GLY A 105 -24.88 32.72 3.44
CA GLY A 105 -24.87 32.02 2.16
C GLY A 105 -25.89 30.88 2.11
N ASP A 106 -26.10 30.33 0.91
CA ASP A 106 -27.08 29.27 0.67
C ASP A 106 -26.59 27.86 1.04
N LYS A 107 -25.36 27.73 1.55
CA LYS A 107 -24.73 26.43 1.84
C LYS A 107 -24.57 26.20 3.35
N PRO A 108 -24.85 24.98 3.83
CA PRO A 108 -24.53 24.61 5.22
C PRO A 108 -23.02 24.70 5.47
N PHE A 109 -22.65 24.78 6.75
CA PHE A 109 -21.24 24.76 7.13
C PHE A 109 -20.63 23.38 6.83
N ASP A 110 -19.58 23.37 6.00
CA ASP A 110 -18.81 22.17 5.64
C ASP A 110 -17.37 22.35 6.14
N PHE A 111 -16.97 21.51 7.10
CA PHE A 111 -15.69 21.63 7.78
C PHE A 111 -14.51 21.46 6.81
N THR A 112 -14.57 20.47 5.92
CA THR A 112 -13.50 20.24 4.94
C THR A 112 -13.45 21.36 3.89
N ALA A 113 -14.58 21.92 3.48
CA ALA A 113 -14.58 23.05 2.56
C ALA A 113 -14.02 24.33 3.20
N ALA A 114 -14.31 24.57 4.47
CA ALA A 114 -13.83 25.75 5.19
C ALA A 114 -12.34 25.65 5.56
N TYR A 115 -11.88 24.46 5.96
CA TYR A 115 -10.57 24.29 6.59
C TYR A 115 -9.60 23.35 5.87
N GLY A 116 -10.06 22.58 4.89
CA GLY A 116 -9.20 21.66 4.15
C GLY A 116 -8.33 22.38 3.13
N PHE A 117 -7.10 21.89 2.93
CA PHE A 117 -6.21 22.42 1.91
C PHE A 117 -6.86 22.35 0.52
N ALA A 118 -6.84 23.48 -0.18
CA ALA A 118 -7.40 23.63 -1.51
C ALA A 118 -6.34 23.30 -2.56
N ASP A 119 -6.27 22.03 -2.98
CA ASP A 119 -5.42 21.62 -4.09
C ASP A 119 -5.70 22.44 -5.35
N LYS A 120 -4.64 22.97 -5.96
CA LYS A 120 -4.72 23.79 -7.18
C LYS A 120 -4.33 23.02 -8.45
N ASP A 121 -3.89 21.77 -8.31
CA ASP A 121 -3.52 20.90 -9.42
C ASP A 121 -4.37 19.63 -9.48
N ALA A 122 -4.23 18.87 -10.57
CA ALA A 122 -4.98 17.64 -10.80
C ALA A 122 -4.37 16.41 -10.11
N ILE A 123 -3.19 16.53 -9.48
CA ILE A 123 -2.45 15.41 -8.88
C ILE A 123 -2.82 15.27 -7.41
N GLY A 124 -2.89 16.37 -6.66
CA GLY A 124 -3.26 16.41 -5.24
C GLY A 124 -4.56 15.66 -4.94
N PRO A 125 -5.66 15.90 -5.70
CA PRO A 125 -6.91 15.19 -5.48
C PRO A 125 -6.79 13.67 -5.66
N LEU A 126 -5.93 13.20 -6.57
CA LEU A 126 -5.73 11.77 -6.82
C LEU A 126 -4.85 11.12 -5.74
N TYR A 127 -3.90 11.86 -5.15
CA TYR A 127 -3.04 11.41 -4.06
C TYR A 127 -3.82 10.88 -2.86
N THR A 128 -4.94 11.52 -2.52
CA THR A 128 -5.83 11.14 -1.42
C THR A 128 -7.03 10.35 -1.91
N GLY A 129 -7.72 10.84 -2.93
CA GLY A 129 -8.98 10.26 -3.39
C GLY A 129 -8.86 8.84 -3.92
N ARG A 130 -7.73 8.46 -4.54
CA ARG A 130 -7.59 7.11 -5.09
C ARG A 130 -7.45 6.04 -4.01
N ARG A 131 -6.83 6.36 -2.88
CA ARG A 131 -6.74 5.48 -1.72
C ARG A 131 -8.09 5.28 -1.04
N VAL A 132 -8.86 6.38 -0.90
CA VAL A 132 -10.25 6.33 -0.39
C VAL A 132 -11.11 5.44 -1.28
N TRP A 133 -11.09 5.72 -2.58
CA TRP A 133 -11.80 4.90 -3.57
C TRP A 133 -11.43 3.43 -3.46
N ARG A 134 -10.13 3.10 -3.43
CA ARG A 134 -9.69 1.71 -3.45
C ARG A 134 -10.21 0.89 -2.28
N VAL A 135 -10.22 1.45 -1.07
CA VAL A 135 -10.78 0.76 0.08
C VAL A 135 -12.29 0.53 -0.07
N PHE A 136 -13.03 1.54 -0.55
CA PHE A 136 -14.46 1.40 -0.80
C PHE A 136 -14.78 0.45 -1.95
N ASP A 137 -13.98 0.44 -3.02
CA ASP A 137 -14.09 -0.49 -4.15
C ASP A 137 -13.92 -1.95 -3.71
N VAL A 138 -13.02 -2.22 -2.77
CA VAL A 138 -12.81 -3.57 -2.24
C VAL A 138 -13.88 -4.00 -1.25
N LEU A 139 -14.37 -3.09 -0.40
CA LEU A 139 -15.30 -3.43 0.70
C LEU A 139 -16.78 -3.24 0.34
N ALA A 140 -17.09 -2.34 -0.58
CA ALA A 140 -18.43 -2.01 -1.06
C ALA A 140 -18.46 -1.86 -2.61
N PRO A 141 -18.02 -2.88 -3.38
CA PRO A 141 -17.99 -2.81 -4.84
C PRO A 141 -19.36 -2.56 -5.48
N SER A 142 -20.46 -2.91 -4.78
CA SER A 142 -21.83 -2.64 -5.23
C SER A 142 -22.12 -1.15 -5.49
N LEU A 143 -21.36 -0.24 -4.85
CA LEU A 143 -21.52 1.20 -5.04
C LEU A 143 -20.97 1.71 -6.37
N GLN A 144 -20.07 0.96 -7.02
CA GLN A 144 -19.45 1.33 -8.30
C GLN A 144 -18.92 2.78 -8.32
N LEU A 145 -18.27 3.20 -7.24
CA LEU A 145 -17.74 4.56 -7.11
C LEU A 145 -16.73 4.84 -8.23
N ASP A 146 -16.81 6.03 -8.83
CA ASP A 146 -15.90 6.44 -9.90
C ASP A 146 -14.53 6.80 -9.32
N ALA A 147 -13.51 6.03 -9.68
CA ALA A 147 -12.13 6.19 -9.22
C ALA A 147 -11.48 7.52 -9.64
N ARG A 148 -12.07 8.22 -10.62
CA ARG A 148 -11.51 9.44 -11.21
C ARG A 148 -11.89 10.70 -10.43
N LEU A 149 -12.78 10.60 -9.45
CA LEU A 149 -13.30 11.78 -8.74
C LEU A 149 -12.22 12.50 -7.92
N GLY A 150 -11.20 11.80 -7.44
CA GLY A 150 -10.22 12.38 -6.52
C GLY A 150 -10.86 12.81 -5.18
N SER A 151 -10.12 13.57 -4.38
CA SER A 151 -10.57 14.16 -3.12
C SER A 151 -10.39 15.66 -3.18
N PHE A 152 -11.49 16.42 -3.15
CA PHE A 152 -11.46 17.89 -3.19
C PHE A 152 -11.98 18.46 -1.88
N SER A 153 -11.34 19.53 -1.40
CA SER A 153 -11.83 20.20 -0.19
C SER A 153 -13.12 20.97 -0.48
N GLN A 154 -13.25 21.57 -1.66
CA GLN A 154 -14.34 22.50 -1.98
C GLN A 154 -15.69 21.83 -2.27
N TYR A 155 -15.69 20.53 -2.56
CA TYR A 155 -16.91 19.76 -2.83
C TYR A 155 -16.71 18.30 -2.45
N ALA A 156 -17.79 17.66 -2.00
CA ALA A 156 -17.78 16.24 -1.65
C ALA A 156 -17.57 15.37 -2.90
N THR A 157 -16.68 14.39 -2.81
CA THR A 157 -16.42 13.42 -3.88
C THR A 157 -16.84 12.01 -3.46
N TYR A 158 -16.29 11.53 -2.35
CA TYR A 158 -16.65 10.25 -1.73
C TYR A 158 -17.41 10.50 -0.42
N PRO A 159 -18.31 9.58 -0.01
CA PRO A 159 -19.01 9.70 1.26
C PRO A 159 -18.05 9.54 2.43
N PHE A 160 -18.38 10.15 3.58
CA PHE A 160 -17.61 10.01 4.83
C PHE A 160 -17.42 8.53 5.23
N SER A 161 -18.45 7.71 5.04
CA SER A 161 -18.40 6.27 5.30
C SER A 161 -19.34 5.51 4.37
N VAL A 162 -19.09 4.22 4.18
CA VAL A 162 -19.95 3.31 3.41
C VAL A 162 -20.26 2.06 4.21
N LYS A 163 -21.41 1.46 3.95
CA LYS A 163 -21.71 0.12 4.44
C LYS A 163 -21.02 -0.91 3.54
N PRO A 164 -20.12 -1.76 4.06
CA PRO A 164 -19.54 -2.84 3.29
C PRO A 164 -20.60 -3.83 2.78
N ASP A 165 -20.35 -4.43 1.61
CA ASP A 165 -21.26 -5.42 1.00
C ASP A 165 -21.32 -6.72 1.83
N ARG A 166 -20.30 -6.97 2.65
CA ARG A 166 -20.17 -8.13 3.54
C ARG A 166 -19.41 -7.77 4.81
N HIS A 167 -19.50 -8.62 5.82
CA HIS A 167 -18.72 -8.48 7.04
C HIS A 167 -17.21 -8.35 6.72
N VAL A 168 -16.55 -7.40 7.38
CA VAL A 168 -15.13 -7.10 7.16
C VAL A 168 -14.30 -7.85 8.17
N GLU A 169 -13.44 -8.73 7.67
CA GLU A 169 -12.50 -9.48 8.47
C GLU A 169 -11.16 -8.76 8.62
N THR A 170 -10.45 -9.01 9.72
CA THR A 170 -9.16 -8.36 10.03
C THR A 170 -8.13 -8.55 8.92
N PHE A 171 -8.07 -9.74 8.29
CA PHE A 171 -7.13 -9.99 7.20
C PHE A 171 -7.39 -9.10 5.98
N GLN A 172 -8.65 -8.72 5.71
CA GLN A 172 -8.97 -7.83 4.59
C GLN A 172 -8.42 -6.42 4.80
N ILE A 173 -8.41 -5.94 6.06
CA ILE A 173 -7.76 -4.67 6.41
C ILE A 173 -6.24 -4.77 6.22
N MET A 174 -5.63 -5.88 6.67
CA MET A 174 -4.21 -6.11 6.46
C MET A 174 -3.85 -6.15 4.97
N ASP A 175 -4.66 -6.80 4.14
CA ASP A 175 -4.44 -6.88 2.69
C ASP A 175 -4.64 -5.53 2.00
N LEU A 176 -5.63 -4.74 2.41
CA LEU A 176 -5.78 -3.36 1.95
C LEU A 176 -4.56 -2.50 2.30
N LEU A 177 -3.98 -2.69 3.49
CA LEU A 177 -2.74 -1.98 3.85
C LEU A 177 -1.57 -2.36 2.93
N ARG A 178 -1.60 -3.53 2.29
CA ARG A 178 -0.57 -4.03 1.34
C ARG A 178 -0.76 -3.56 -0.10
N ASP A 179 -1.89 -2.94 -0.41
CA ASP A 179 -2.36 -2.72 -1.78
C ASP A 179 -1.62 -1.59 -2.52
N HIS A 180 -1.37 -1.84 -3.81
CA HIS A 180 -0.86 -0.91 -4.82
C HIS A 180 -1.77 -0.86 -6.06
N TYR A 181 -3.08 -0.99 -5.84
CA TYR A 181 -4.15 -1.01 -6.83
C TYR A 181 -4.14 -2.21 -7.78
N GLU A 182 -3.61 -3.35 -7.33
CA GLU A 182 -3.50 -4.57 -8.12
C GLU A 182 -4.87 -4.99 -8.72
N GLY A 183 -4.85 -5.36 -10.01
CA GLY A 183 -6.04 -5.77 -10.75
C GLY A 183 -6.93 -4.63 -11.27
N THR A 184 -6.53 -3.37 -11.08
CA THR A 184 -7.23 -2.19 -11.61
C THR A 184 -6.47 -1.55 -12.76
N SER A 185 -7.03 -0.52 -13.40
CA SER A 185 -6.30 0.32 -14.38
C SER A 185 -5.14 1.12 -13.76
N TYR A 186 -5.00 1.10 -12.44
CA TYR A 186 -4.02 1.86 -11.67
C TYR A 186 -2.95 0.97 -11.02
N ASP A 187 -2.97 -0.32 -11.33
CA ASP A 187 -2.04 -1.33 -10.82
C ASP A 187 -0.58 -0.90 -11.04
N MET A 188 0.10 -0.60 -9.93
CA MET A 188 1.47 -0.08 -9.97
C MET A 188 2.51 -1.15 -10.30
N THR A 189 2.14 -2.43 -10.33
CA THR A 189 3.01 -3.53 -10.78
C THR A 189 3.11 -3.63 -12.31
N LYS A 190 2.39 -2.78 -13.04
CA LYS A 190 2.30 -2.79 -14.51
C LYS A 190 2.95 -1.56 -15.14
N GLY A 191 3.18 -1.67 -16.45
CA GLY A 191 3.67 -0.60 -17.30
C GLY A 191 5.17 -0.34 -17.16
N LEU A 192 5.66 0.61 -17.97
CA LEU A 192 7.08 0.93 -18.07
C LEU A 192 7.69 1.35 -16.72
N ALA A 193 6.92 2.11 -15.93
CA ALA A 193 7.37 2.61 -14.64
C ALA A 193 7.60 1.50 -13.59
N ALA A 194 7.01 0.30 -13.78
CA ALA A 194 7.25 -0.85 -12.91
C ALA A 194 8.54 -1.61 -13.28
N GLY A 195 9.22 -1.20 -14.37
CA GLY A 195 10.39 -1.87 -14.90
C GLY A 195 10.08 -3.27 -15.44
N PRO A 196 11.12 -4.05 -15.77
CA PRO A 196 10.95 -5.38 -16.36
C PRO A 196 10.38 -6.41 -15.36
N PHE A 197 10.45 -6.13 -14.07
CA PHE A 197 10.11 -7.08 -13.01
C PHE A 197 8.87 -6.68 -12.21
N GLY A 198 8.14 -5.65 -12.65
CA GLY A 198 6.83 -5.31 -12.09
C GLY A 198 6.86 -4.73 -10.68
N SER A 199 7.92 -3.99 -10.32
CA SER A 199 8.03 -3.34 -9.02
C SER A 199 6.97 -2.24 -8.85
N PRO A 200 6.16 -2.23 -7.77
CA PRO A 200 5.20 -1.17 -7.51
C PRO A 200 5.84 0.11 -6.94
N VAL A 201 7.13 0.08 -6.57
CA VAL A 201 7.77 1.21 -5.88
C VAL A 201 8.04 2.36 -6.85
N ARG A 202 7.68 3.59 -6.42
CA ARG A 202 7.98 4.84 -7.11
C ARG A 202 8.68 5.79 -6.14
N TRP A 203 9.97 6.03 -6.37
CA TRP A 203 10.79 6.88 -5.50
C TRP A 203 10.39 8.35 -5.63
N SER A 204 10.30 9.04 -4.49
CA SER A 204 10.14 10.49 -4.44
C SER A 204 11.48 11.17 -4.76
N GLY A 205 11.42 12.39 -5.28
CA GLY A 205 12.61 13.18 -5.60
C GLY A 205 12.24 14.40 -6.44
N SER A 206 13.26 15.15 -6.87
CA SER A 206 13.06 16.26 -7.82
C SER A 206 12.49 15.72 -9.14
N SER A 207 11.46 16.38 -9.67
CA SER A 207 10.92 16.05 -10.99
C SER A 207 11.81 16.55 -12.14
N GLY A 208 12.88 17.30 -11.85
CA GLY A 208 13.75 17.86 -12.87
C GLY A 208 13.06 18.82 -13.85
N GLY A 209 11.94 19.42 -13.44
CA GLY A 209 11.11 20.29 -14.29
C GLY A 209 10.09 19.55 -15.16
N VAL A 210 9.99 18.22 -15.04
CA VAL A 210 8.95 17.45 -15.73
C VAL A 210 7.63 17.58 -14.98
N VAL A 211 6.58 17.95 -15.71
CA VAL A 211 5.21 18.02 -15.17
C VAL A 211 4.59 16.63 -15.20
N GLY A 212 4.16 16.14 -14.04
CA GLY A 212 3.51 14.84 -13.89
C GLY A 212 3.64 14.30 -12.46
N GLY A 213 3.09 13.11 -12.24
CA GLY A 213 3.13 12.44 -10.95
C GLY A 213 2.78 10.96 -11.10
N TRP A 214 3.08 10.20 -10.06
CA TRP A 214 2.67 8.80 -9.93
C TRP A 214 1.52 8.68 -8.96
N GLU A 215 0.75 7.60 -9.10
CA GLU A 215 -0.20 7.21 -8.06
C GLU A 215 0.51 7.04 -6.72
N ARG A 216 -0.15 7.45 -5.65
CA ARG A 216 0.25 7.09 -4.30
C ARG A 216 -0.48 5.81 -3.88
N PRO A 217 0.22 4.67 -3.71
CA PRO A 217 -0.39 3.44 -3.21
C PRO A 217 -0.71 3.55 -1.71
N ILE A 218 -1.47 2.57 -1.19
CA ILE A 218 -1.73 2.45 0.26
C ILE A 218 -0.45 1.98 0.95
N SER A 219 0.11 0.86 0.49
CA SER A 219 1.44 0.39 0.88
C SER A 219 2.53 1.19 0.17
N MET A 220 3.50 1.75 0.89
CA MET A 220 4.56 2.54 0.28
C MET A 220 5.91 2.35 0.98
N TYR A 221 7.01 2.54 0.22
CA TYR A 221 8.38 2.35 0.71
C TYR A 221 8.79 3.27 1.89
N ARG A 222 8.03 4.34 2.16
CA ARG A 222 8.27 5.25 3.30
C ARG A 222 7.60 4.77 4.59
N THR A 223 6.78 3.74 4.54
CA THR A 223 6.07 3.21 5.71
C THR A 223 7.09 2.57 6.66
N LEU A 224 7.23 3.15 7.85
CA LEU A 224 8.13 2.62 8.89
C LEU A 224 7.52 1.43 9.63
N PHE A 225 6.21 1.45 9.82
CA PHE A 225 5.41 0.40 10.41
C PHE A 225 3.95 0.56 9.99
N ALA A 226 3.18 -0.51 10.12
CA ALA A 226 1.73 -0.51 9.91
C ALA A 226 1.06 -1.25 11.06
N PHE A 227 -0.17 -0.89 11.40
CA PHE A 227 -0.90 -1.57 12.45
C PHE A 227 -2.39 -1.69 12.17
N VAL A 228 -3.03 -2.69 12.79
CA VAL A 228 -4.48 -2.83 12.90
C VAL A 228 -4.82 -2.98 14.37
N LEU A 229 -5.57 -2.01 14.92
CA LEU A 229 -6.05 -2.07 16.29
C LEU A 229 -7.44 -2.70 16.30
N GLN A 230 -7.62 -3.73 17.12
CA GLN A 230 -8.88 -4.44 17.23
C GLN A 230 -9.35 -4.41 18.69
N SER A 231 -10.54 -3.85 18.92
CA SER A 231 -11.19 -3.83 20.23
C SER A 231 -12.42 -4.74 20.21
N ARG A 232 -12.42 -5.80 21.02
CA ARG A 232 -13.45 -6.85 21.03
C ARG A 232 -13.92 -7.14 22.45
N SER A 233 -14.79 -6.29 23.00
CA SER A 233 -15.36 -6.47 24.34
C SER A 233 -16.00 -7.85 24.54
N HIS A 234 -16.67 -8.39 23.52
CA HIS A 234 -17.32 -9.70 23.56
C HIS A 234 -16.33 -10.89 23.69
N LYS A 235 -15.01 -10.67 23.55
CA LYS A 235 -13.98 -11.72 23.65
C LYS A 235 -13.40 -11.92 25.04
N GLY A 236 -13.87 -11.18 26.05
CA GLY A 236 -13.45 -11.36 27.45
C GLY A 236 -12.54 -10.22 27.94
N PRO A 237 -11.54 -10.51 28.80
CA PRO A 237 -10.66 -9.49 29.38
C PRO A 237 -9.94 -8.65 28.33
N ASP A 238 -9.58 -7.42 28.69
CA ASP A 238 -8.91 -6.47 27.78
C ASP A 238 -7.62 -7.07 27.18
N ALA A 239 -6.90 -7.91 27.94
CA ALA A 239 -5.70 -8.63 27.47
C ALA A 239 -5.93 -9.53 26.23
N VAL A 240 -7.17 -9.89 25.94
CA VAL A 240 -7.55 -10.76 24.82
C VAL A 240 -8.43 -10.01 23.81
N GLY A 241 -9.33 -9.18 24.34
CA GLY A 241 -10.24 -8.34 23.56
C GLY A 241 -9.52 -7.24 22.78
N GLY A 242 -8.48 -6.64 23.34
CA GLY A 242 -7.65 -5.62 22.69
C GLY A 242 -6.40 -6.23 22.05
N VAL A 243 -6.29 -6.07 20.72
CA VAL A 243 -5.16 -6.58 19.93
C VAL A 243 -4.58 -5.47 19.06
N ALA A 244 -3.27 -5.27 19.17
CA ALA A 244 -2.48 -4.49 18.23
C ALA A 244 -1.75 -5.45 17.28
N TRP A 245 -2.30 -5.60 16.07
CA TRP A 245 -1.61 -6.30 14.99
C TRP A 245 -0.57 -5.35 14.42
N TYR A 246 0.71 -5.63 14.60
CA TYR A 246 1.81 -4.70 14.28
C TYR A 246 2.77 -5.29 13.26
N ALA A 247 3.07 -4.55 12.21
CA ALA A 247 3.99 -4.90 11.14
C ALA A 247 5.13 -3.88 11.05
N GLN A 248 6.36 -4.35 10.88
CA GLN A 248 7.53 -3.50 10.67
C GLN A 248 7.73 -3.23 9.17
N ASP A 249 8.19 -2.03 8.81
CA ASP A 249 8.40 -1.59 7.42
C ASP A 249 7.12 -1.63 6.57
N ALA A 250 7.25 -1.53 5.24
CA ALA A 250 6.10 -1.44 4.34
C ALA A 250 5.30 -2.76 4.28
N PRO A 251 3.98 -2.75 4.50
CA PRO A 251 3.18 -3.93 4.80
C PRO A 251 3.13 -4.98 3.67
N HIS A 252 3.36 -4.58 2.41
CA HIS A 252 3.36 -5.50 1.27
C HIS A 252 4.40 -6.62 1.36
N GLY A 253 5.47 -6.40 2.12
CA GLY A 253 6.45 -7.44 2.47
C GLY A 253 6.58 -7.62 3.98
N SER A 254 5.48 -7.50 4.74
CA SER A 254 5.51 -7.64 6.20
C SER A 254 4.40 -8.51 6.78
N VAL A 255 4.67 -9.03 7.97
CA VAL A 255 3.75 -9.85 8.76
C VAL A 255 3.22 -9.05 9.94
N PHE A 256 1.90 -9.09 10.16
CA PHE A 256 1.30 -8.45 11.32
C PHE A 256 1.34 -9.40 12.52
N VAL A 257 2.15 -9.04 13.52
CA VAL A 257 2.32 -9.77 14.78
C VAL A 257 1.30 -9.28 15.81
N PRO A 258 0.57 -10.16 16.52
CA PRO A 258 -0.53 -9.72 17.37
C PRO A 258 -0.12 -9.53 18.82
N PHE A 259 0.10 -8.29 19.23
CA PHE A 259 0.37 -7.94 20.62
C PHE A 259 -0.94 -7.66 21.37
N SER A 260 -1.00 -8.10 22.63
CA SER A 260 -2.10 -7.74 23.52
C SER A 260 -1.93 -6.30 24.01
N CYS A 261 -3.04 -5.55 24.13
CA CYS A 261 -3.00 -4.20 24.69
C CYS A 261 -2.65 -4.15 26.18
N ALA A 262 -2.61 -5.30 26.86
CA ALA A 262 -2.21 -5.41 28.27
C ALA A 262 -0.74 -5.81 28.45
N GLN A 263 0.03 -6.01 27.37
CA GLN A 263 1.46 -6.30 27.49
C GLN A 263 2.24 -5.10 28.02
N GLU A 264 3.20 -5.38 28.89
CA GLU A 264 4.13 -4.40 29.45
C GLU A 264 5.46 -4.36 28.69
N SER A 265 5.75 -5.38 27.87
CA SER A 265 6.96 -5.42 27.05
C SER A 265 6.77 -6.12 25.71
N VAL A 266 7.65 -5.75 24.77
CA VAL A 266 7.88 -6.38 23.47
C VAL A 266 9.29 -6.96 23.43
N PRO A 267 9.61 -7.86 22.48
CA PRO A 267 10.96 -8.40 22.37
C PRO A 267 12.01 -7.33 22.04
N GLU A 268 13.26 -7.59 22.43
CA GLU A 268 14.37 -6.66 22.19
C GLU A 268 14.56 -6.34 20.70
N SER A 269 14.33 -7.30 19.80
CA SER A 269 14.42 -7.09 18.35
C SER A 269 13.54 -5.94 17.84
N TYR A 270 12.42 -5.64 18.50
CA TYR A 270 11.50 -4.54 18.17
C TYR A 270 11.95 -3.18 18.73
N LEU A 271 12.93 -3.14 19.63
CA LEU A 271 13.48 -1.93 20.24
C LEU A 271 14.76 -1.43 19.55
N LEU A 272 15.33 -2.24 18.63
CA LEU A 272 16.61 -1.98 17.97
C LEU A 272 16.49 -1.24 16.63
N GLY A 273 15.30 -0.71 16.30
CA GLY A 273 15.06 -0.01 15.03
C GLY A 273 15.85 1.29 14.91
N ARG A 274 16.84 1.35 14.00
CA ARG A 274 17.58 2.57 13.64
C ARG A 274 17.84 2.61 12.13
N GLN A 275 17.13 3.46 11.40
CA GLN A 275 17.23 3.55 9.93
C GLN A 275 18.63 3.91 9.43
N SER A 276 19.42 4.63 10.22
CA SER A 276 20.78 5.06 9.85
C SER A 276 21.87 4.01 10.08
N LYS A 277 21.57 2.90 10.76
CA LYS A 277 22.56 1.88 11.12
C LYS A 277 21.96 0.48 11.04
N PHE A 278 22.43 -0.29 10.06
CA PHE A 278 22.07 -1.70 9.93
C PHE A 278 22.34 -2.47 11.22
N HIS A 279 21.37 -3.27 11.65
CA HIS A 279 21.48 -4.10 12.84
C HIS A 279 20.86 -5.49 12.58
N PRO A 280 21.64 -6.57 12.61
CA PRO A 280 21.17 -7.91 12.21
C PRO A 280 20.16 -8.52 13.20
N GLN A 281 20.04 -7.99 14.41
CA GLN A 281 19.01 -8.41 15.37
C GLN A 281 17.77 -7.48 15.37
N SER A 282 17.75 -6.43 14.55
CA SER A 282 16.61 -5.53 14.49
C SER A 282 15.50 -6.13 13.62
N ALA A 283 14.30 -6.19 14.17
CA ALA A 283 13.10 -6.60 13.45
C ALA A 283 12.87 -5.70 12.23
N TRP A 284 13.00 -4.37 12.40
CA TRP A 284 12.81 -3.42 11.31
C TRP A 284 13.78 -3.68 10.14
N TRP A 285 15.06 -3.92 10.42
CA TRP A 285 16.04 -4.23 9.37
C TRP A 285 15.80 -5.56 8.67
N ALA A 286 15.23 -6.56 9.35
CA ALA A 286 14.85 -7.81 8.70
C ALA A 286 13.82 -7.55 7.60
N PHE A 287 12.74 -6.83 7.93
CA PHE A 287 11.66 -6.52 6.98
C PHE A 287 12.12 -5.56 5.89
N ASN A 288 12.81 -4.49 6.27
CA ASN A 288 13.35 -3.51 5.32
C ASN A 288 14.32 -4.13 4.31
N PHE A 289 15.18 -5.06 4.76
CA PHE A 289 16.09 -5.78 3.86
C PHE A 289 15.31 -6.57 2.78
N VAL A 290 14.31 -7.36 3.17
CA VAL A 290 13.51 -8.13 2.21
C VAL A 290 12.74 -7.22 1.25
N ASN A 291 12.12 -6.16 1.75
CA ASN A 291 11.38 -5.21 0.91
C ASN A 291 12.29 -4.59 -0.16
N ASN A 292 13.51 -4.17 0.20
CA ASN A 292 14.45 -3.61 -0.77
C ASN A 292 15.07 -4.67 -1.69
N TRP A 293 15.50 -5.81 -1.15
CA TRP A 293 16.14 -6.88 -1.93
C TRP A 293 15.17 -7.44 -2.98
N SER A 294 13.89 -7.59 -2.62
CA SER A 294 12.87 -8.10 -3.52
C SER A 294 12.71 -7.28 -4.80
N LEU A 295 13.04 -5.97 -4.78
CA LEU A 295 12.90 -5.09 -5.94
C LEU A 295 13.81 -5.49 -7.11
N LEU A 296 14.94 -6.17 -6.84
CA LEU A 296 15.87 -6.65 -7.86
C LEU A 296 15.21 -7.63 -8.84
N ARG A 297 14.22 -8.39 -8.35
CA ARG A 297 13.49 -9.39 -9.13
C ARG A 297 12.06 -9.56 -8.61
N TYR A 298 11.34 -8.43 -8.52
CA TYR A 298 10.06 -8.37 -7.82
C TYR A 298 9.05 -9.41 -8.30
N ASN A 299 8.90 -9.61 -9.60
CA ASN A 299 8.00 -10.61 -10.18
C ASN A 299 8.21 -12.05 -9.67
N ALA A 300 9.42 -12.42 -9.24
CA ALA A 300 9.74 -13.74 -8.71
C ALA A 300 9.87 -13.73 -7.18
N MET A 301 10.71 -12.85 -6.64
CA MET A 301 10.97 -12.78 -5.20
C MET A 301 9.70 -12.45 -4.41
N SER A 302 8.81 -11.60 -4.94
CA SER A 302 7.58 -11.24 -4.23
C SER A 302 6.58 -12.41 -4.10
N VAL A 303 6.72 -13.47 -4.89
CA VAL A 303 5.92 -14.70 -4.74
C VAL A 303 6.33 -15.42 -3.47
N ASP A 304 7.62 -15.70 -3.30
CA ASP A 304 8.15 -16.35 -2.10
C ASP A 304 7.90 -15.50 -0.84
N VAL A 305 8.01 -14.17 -0.95
CA VAL A 305 7.68 -13.24 0.15
C VAL A 305 6.21 -13.37 0.53
N ARG A 306 5.29 -13.34 -0.44
CA ARG A 306 3.84 -13.46 -0.19
C ARG A 306 3.47 -14.82 0.41
N ASP A 307 4.07 -15.90 -0.07
CA ASP A 307 3.85 -17.25 0.48
C ASP A 307 4.31 -17.35 1.94
N LYS A 308 5.44 -16.71 2.27
CA LYS A 308 5.93 -16.65 3.65
C LYS A 308 5.04 -15.78 4.53
N ILE A 309 4.54 -14.65 4.02
CA ILE A 309 3.54 -13.82 4.73
C ILE A 309 2.30 -14.64 5.03
N ASP A 310 1.71 -15.31 4.05
CA ASP A 310 0.50 -16.11 4.23
C ASP A 310 0.70 -17.19 5.30
N THR A 311 1.82 -17.91 5.25
CA THR A 311 2.19 -18.92 6.25
C THR A 311 2.24 -18.34 7.66
N LEU A 312 2.98 -17.24 7.85
CA LEU A 312 3.16 -16.63 9.17
C LEU A 312 1.90 -15.90 9.66
N GLN A 313 1.13 -15.29 8.76
CA GLN A 313 -0.11 -14.59 9.11
C GLN A 313 -1.19 -15.60 9.56
N LYS A 314 -1.30 -16.77 8.90
CA LYS A 314 -2.14 -17.88 9.36
C LYS A 314 -1.74 -18.40 10.73
N ALA A 315 -0.43 -18.51 10.99
CA ALA A 315 0.08 -18.88 12.31
C ALA A 315 -0.28 -17.83 13.38
N ALA A 316 -0.19 -16.53 13.05
CA ALA A 316 -0.57 -15.43 13.93
C ALA A 316 -2.06 -15.47 14.30
N PHE A 317 -2.95 -15.71 13.33
CA PHE A 317 -4.38 -15.88 13.59
C PHE A 317 -4.68 -17.12 14.45
N SER A 318 -3.98 -18.23 14.18
CA SER A 318 -4.11 -19.46 14.96
C SER A 318 -3.66 -19.27 16.42
N LEU A 319 -2.53 -18.56 16.62
CA LEU A 319 -2.04 -18.19 17.94
C LEU A 319 -3.10 -17.38 18.71
N ARG A 320 -3.70 -16.36 18.09
CA ARG A 320 -4.75 -15.57 18.74
C ARG A 320 -6.00 -16.36 19.06
N LYS A 321 -6.41 -17.27 18.19
CA LYS A 321 -7.53 -18.18 18.48
C LYS A 321 -7.25 -19.06 19.69
N ASN A 322 -6.02 -19.56 19.84
CA ASN A 322 -5.63 -20.36 21.00
C ASN A 322 -5.59 -19.53 22.28
N MET A 323 -5.00 -18.34 22.24
CA MET A 323 -4.99 -17.38 23.36
C MET A 323 -6.41 -17.04 23.84
N GLU A 324 -7.36 -16.84 22.91
CA GLU A 324 -8.77 -16.61 23.22
C GLU A 324 -9.40 -17.80 23.96
N LYS A 325 -9.10 -19.02 23.52
CA LYS A 325 -9.58 -20.24 24.19
C LYS A 325 -8.99 -20.38 25.60
N GLU A 326 -7.69 -20.17 25.75
CA GLU A 326 -7.00 -20.23 27.03
C GLU A 326 -7.53 -19.20 28.04
N ALA A 327 -7.85 -17.99 27.57
CA ALA A 327 -8.44 -16.95 28.41
C ALA A 327 -9.86 -17.31 28.87
N HIS A 328 -10.66 -17.90 27.97
CA HIS A 328 -11.98 -18.41 28.32
C HIS A 328 -11.89 -19.49 29.40
N GLU A 329 -10.95 -20.45 29.26
CA GLU A 329 -10.73 -21.51 30.25
C GLU A 329 -10.22 -20.96 31.60
N ALA A 330 -9.29 -20.01 31.59
CA ALA A 330 -8.73 -19.39 32.80
C ALA A 330 -9.80 -18.65 33.63
N ARG A 331 -10.79 -18.03 32.97
CA ARG A 331 -11.93 -17.37 33.63
C ARG A 331 -12.81 -18.36 34.40
N HIS A 332 -12.96 -19.59 33.91
CA HIS A 332 -13.75 -20.63 34.58
C HIS A 332 -13.01 -21.26 35.77
N SER A 333 -11.68 -21.25 35.75
CA SER A 333 -10.84 -21.86 36.79
C SER A 333 -10.32 -20.88 37.85
N GLY A 334 -10.55 -19.57 37.69
CA GLY A 334 -10.08 -18.53 38.63
C GLY A 334 -8.58 -18.22 38.54
N ALA A 335 -7.92 -18.62 37.44
CA ALA A 335 -6.46 -18.48 37.24
C ALA A 335 -6.07 -17.19 36.49
N GLU A 336 -6.80 -16.09 36.68
CA GLU A 336 -6.63 -14.85 35.89
C GLU A 336 -5.31 -14.11 36.15
N THR A 337 -4.71 -14.25 37.33
CA THR A 337 -3.53 -13.46 37.76
C THR A 337 -2.29 -13.64 36.88
N GLN A 338 -2.16 -14.77 36.16
CA GLN A 338 -1.02 -15.04 35.27
C GLN A 338 -1.36 -14.92 33.78
N LEU A 339 -2.61 -14.58 33.42
CA LEU A 339 -3.06 -14.59 32.04
C LEU A 339 -2.27 -13.58 31.18
N VAL A 340 -2.11 -12.35 31.65
CA VAL A 340 -1.40 -11.29 30.92
C VAL A 340 0.05 -11.68 30.65
N ALA A 341 0.78 -12.14 31.67
CA ALA A 341 2.18 -12.55 31.54
C ALA A 341 2.35 -13.72 30.57
N ARG A 342 1.43 -14.69 30.58
CA ARG A 342 1.45 -15.83 29.65
C ARG A 342 1.17 -15.41 28.21
N LEU A 343 0.14 -14.58 27.99
CA LEU A 343 -0.17 -14.04 26.67
C LEU A 343 0.98 -13.19 26.12
N GLN A 344 1.60 -12.37 26.97
CA GLN A 344 2.80 -11.61 26.62
C GLN A 344 3.94 -12.52 26.19
N GLY A 345 4.23 -13.58 26.97
CA GLY A 345 5.26 -14.55 26.63
C GLY A 345 5.04 -15.20 25.26
N GLN A 346 3.82 -15.68 25.00
CA GLN A 346 3.44 -16.30 23.73
C GLN A 346 3.54 -15.32 22.54
N SER A 347 3.06 -14.08 22.70
CA SER A 347 3.18 -13.04 21.66
C SER A 347 4.63 -12.69 21.36
N ASN A 348 5.46 -12.54 22.41
CA ASN A 348 6.86 -12.16 22.27
C ASN A 348 7.69 -13.31 21.66
N GLU A 349 7.41 -14.55 22.03
CA GLU A 349 8.02 -15.72 21.42
C GLU A 349 7.68 -15.81 19.92
N PHE A 350 6.40 -15.64 19.57
CA PHE A 350 5.97 -15.63 18.17
C PHE A 350 6.61 -14.48 17.37
N ALA A 351 6.73 -13.29 17.96
CA ALA A 351 7.39 -12.15 17.36
C ALA A 351 8.87 -12.44 17.02
N GLU A 352 9.63 -13.04 17.94
CA GLU A 352 11.02 -13.47 17.70
C GLU A 352 11.11 -14.58 16.65
N GLN A 353 10.17 -15.53 16.64
CA GLN A 353 10.08 -16.55 15.59
C GLN A 353 9.84 -15.94 14.21
N VAL A 354 8.99 -14.91 14.12
CA VAL A 354 8.74 -14.17 12.88
C VAL A 354 10.03 -13.49 12.41
N VAL A 355 10.75 -12.77 13.27
CA VAL A 355 12.01 -12.10 12.92
C VAL A 355 13.06 -13.11 12.45
N SER A 356 13.23 -14.22 13.18
CA SER A 356 14.16 -15.29 12.80
C SER A 356 13.83 -15.89 11.42
N GLN A 357 12.56 -16.21 11.18
CA GLN A 357 12.10 -16.74 9.90
C GLN A 357 12.20 -15.72 8.76
N TRP A 358 12.11 -14.42 9.07
CA TRP A 358 12.28 -13.36 8.10
C TRP A 358 13.75 -13.22 7.66
N TRP A 359 14.70 -13.34 8.59
CA TRP A 359 16.12 -13.44 8.23
C TRP A 359 16.44 -14.69 7.42
N GLN A 360 15.85 -15.84 7.76
CA GLN A 360 15.99 -17.05 6.95
C GLN A 360 15.48 -16.82 5.52
N LEU A 361 14.32 -16.17 5.36
CA LEU A 361 13.81 -15.79 4.05
C LEU A 361 14.81 -14.88 3.31
N SER A 362 15.38 -13.87 3.96
CA SER A 362 16.41 -13.01 3.35
C SER A 362 17.55 -13.83 2.73
N TRP A 363 18.08 -14.81 3.46
CA TRP A 363 19.17 -15.66 2.98
C TRP A 363 18.72 -16.59 1.85
N THR A 364 17.51 -17.13 1.94
CA THR A 364 16.92 -17.90 0.83
C THR A 364 16.75 -17.06 -0.42
N LEU A 365 16.30 -15.81 -0.33
CA LEU A 365 16.11 -14.94 -1.50
C LEU A 365 17.45 -14.58 -2.15
N ILE A 366 18.51 -14.37 -1.35
CA ILE A 366 19.86 -14.10 -1.88
C ILE A 366 20.38 -15.30 -2.66
N THR A 367 20.28 -16.51 -2.10
CA THR A 367 20.85 -17.71 -2.75
C THR A 367 20.00 -18.20 -3.90
N LYS A 368 18.66 -18.16 -3.75
CA LYS A 368 17.72 -18.60 -4.77
C LYS A 368 17.76 -17.69 -6.00
N TYR A 369 18.02 -16.39 -5.85
CA TYR A 369 17.98 -15.43 -6.97
C TYR A 369 19.29 -14.65 -7.13
N SER A 370 20.37 -15.36 -7.45
CA SER A 370 21.70 -14.78 -7.71
C SER A 370 21.98 -14.66 -9.21
N ASP A 371 22.66 -13.58 -9.61
CA ASP A 371 23.23 -13.38 -10.95
C ASP A 371 22.24 -13.57 -12.12
N GLY A 372 20.96 -13.26 -11.88
CA GLY A 372 19.88 -13.40 -12.86
C GLY A 372 19.33 -14.83 -13.02
N TYR A 373 19.82 -15.78 -12.23
CA TYR A 373 19.29 -17.13 -12.15
C TYR A 373 18.24 -17.29 -11.05
N MET A 374 17.46 -18.35 -11.15
CA MET A 374 16.68 -18.94 -10.07
C MET A 374 17.22 -20.34 -9.79
N THR A 375 17.78 -20.52 -8.60
CA THR A 375 18.46 -21.74 -8.18
C THR A 375 17.65 -22.40 -7.07
N THR A 376 17.13 -23.59 -7.35
CA THR A 376 16.35 -24.42 -6.40
C THR A 376 17.11 -25.65 -5.92
N GLY A 377 18.34 -25.85 -6.42
CA GLY A 377 19.26 -26.92 -6.08
C GLY A 377 20.51 -26.89 -6.98
N GLU A 378 21.38 -27.87 -6.82
CA GLU A 378 22.71 -27.89 -7.46
C GLU A 378 22.76 -28.60 -8.82
N ALA A 379 21.69 -29.33 -9.18
CA ALA A 379 21.63 -29.98 -10.49
C ALA A 379 21.28 -28.95 -11.60
N PRO A 380 21.76 -29.13 -12.85
CA PRO A 380 21.52 -28.18 -13.95
C PRO A 380 20.05 -27.86 -14.19
N GLU A 381 19.15 -28.84 -14.03
CA GLU A 381 17.69 -28.66 -14.17
C GLU A 381 17.05 -27.86 -13.04
N GLN A 382 17.76 -27.65 -11.93
CA GLN A 382 17.31 -26.86 -10.78
C GLN A 382 17.82 -25.42 -10.83
N GLN A 383 18.55 -25.05 -11.90
CA GLN A 383 19.03 -23.71 -12.18
C GLN A 383 18.36 -23.18 -13.45
N ALA A 384 17.58 -22.11 -13.32
CA ALA A 384 16.86 -21.49 -14.42
C ALA A 384 17.37 -20.07 -14.66
N SER A 385 17.69 -19.72 -15.91
CA SER A 385 17.87 -18.30 -16.28
C SER A 385 16.51 -17.70 -16.57
N ILE A 386 16.08 -16.70 -15.77
CA ILE A 386 14.74 -16.12 -15.90
C ILE A 386 14.72 -14.98 -16.94
N GLY A 387 15.89 -14.40 -17.28
CA GLY A 387 16.02 -13.42 -18.37
C GLY A 387 15.19 -12.13 -18.19
N TYR A 388 14.86 -11.44 -19.28
CA TYR A 388 13.90 -10.32 -19.28
C TYR A 388 12.61 -10.74 -19.98
N PRO A 389 11.44 -10.19 -19.61
CA PRO A 389 10.22 -10.51 -20.33
C PRO A 389 10.27 -9.97 -21.77
N ALA A 390 9.60 -10.67 -22.68
CA ALA A 390 9.65 -10.37 -24.12
C ALA A 390 9.27 -8.92 -24.45
N TRP A 391 8.27 -8.35 -23.77
CA TRP A 391 7.86 -6.96 -23.99
C TRP A 391 8.98 -5.95 -23.64
N TRP A 392 9.79 -6.22 -22.62
CA TRP A 392 10.92 -5.37 -22.24
C TRP A 392 12.08 -5.48 -23.23
N LEU A 393 12.34 -6.71 -23.71
CA LEU A 393 13.31 -6.94 -24.77
C LEU A 393 12.90 -6.23 -26.07
N GLN A 394 11.60 -6.22 -26.38
CA GLN A 394 11.05 -5.49 -27.53
C GLN A 394 11.13 -3.97 -27.36
N ALA A 395 10.90 -3.46 -26.15
CA ALA A 395 10.92 -2.02 -25.85
C ALA A 395 12.34 -1.45 -25.69
N SER A 396 13.34 -2.29 -25.45
CA SER A 396 14.73 -1.87 -25.23
C SER A 396 15.58 -1.99 -26.50
N GLU A 397 16.82 -1.53 -26.39
CA GLU A 397 17.83 -1.60 -27.44
C GLU A 397 18.12 -3.04 -27.88
N PHE A 398 17.75 -4.04 -27.07
CA PHE A 398 17.86 -5.45 -27.41
C PHE A 398 17.21 -5.77 -28.77
N ALA A 399 15.99 -5.27 -29.02
CA ALA A 399 15.30 -5.48 -30.28
C ALA A 399 15.97 -4.81 -31.49
N THR A 400 16.84 -3.83 -31.24
CA THR A 400 17.57 -3.10 -32.30
C THR A 400 18.99 -3.62 -32.53
N TRP A 401 19.52 -4.49 -31.66
CA TRP A 401 20.87 -5.03 -31.77
C TRP A 401 20.97 -6.15 -32.82
N PRO A 402 22.07 -6.26 -33.59
CA PRO A 402 23.25 -5.40 -33.58
C PRO A 402 23.06 -4.07 -34.30
N GLY A 403 21.97 -3.87 -35.04
CA GLY A 403 21.70 -2.65 -35.78
C GLY A 403 22.88 -2.24 -36.66
N ASP A 404 23.28 -0.98 -36.61
CA ASP A 404 24.42 -0.46 -37.36
C ASP A 404 25.80 -0.78 -36.74
N THR A 405 25.86 -1.42 -35.57
CA THR A 405 27.14 -1.78 -34.92
C THR A 405 27.82 -2.96 -35.59
N PHE A 406 27.10 -3.72 -36.43
CA PHE A 406 27.66 -4.85 -37.16
C PHE A 406 27.46 -4.67 -38.68
N LYS A 407 28.55 -4.33 -39.38
CA LYS A 407 28.56 -4.15 -40.84
C LYS A 407 29.41 -5.25 -41.51
N PRO A 408 28.89 -6.48 -41.63
CA PRO A 408 29.65 -7.57 -42.24
C PRO A 408 29.87 -7.31 -43.73
N LYS A 409 31.01 -7.82 -44.24
CA LYS A 409 31.30 -7.86 -45.68
C LYS A 409 30.14 -8.53 -46.44
N ALA A 410 29.88 -8.10 -47.67
CA ALA A 410 28.77 -8.62 -48.47
C ALA A 410 28.79 -10.15 -48.63
N SER A 411 29.97 -10.75 -48.73
CA SER A 411 30.16 -12.22 -48.79
C SER A 411 29.73 -12.95 -47.51
N MET A 412 29.76 -12.27 -46.37
CA MET A 412 29.35 -12.80 -45.07
C MET A 412 27.86 -12.59 -44.82
N ARG A 413 27.25 -11.50 -45.33
CA ARG A 413 25.80 -11.24 -45.17
C ARG A 413 24.94 -12.40 -45.66
N LYS A 414 25.31 -13.02 -46.78
CA LYS A 414 24.59 -14.19 -47.35
C LYS A 414 24.66 -15.44 -46.46
N LYS A 415 25.58 -15.48 -45.49
CA LYS A 415 25.77 -16.60 -44.55
C LYS A 415 25.13 -16.35 -43.18
N LEU A 416 24.63 -15.13 -42.93
CA LEU A 416 24.08 -14.72 -41.64
C LEU A 416 22.55 -14.70 -41.71
N VAL A 417 21.90 -15.20 -40.66
CA VAL A 417 20.43 -15.23 -40.53
C VAL A 417 20.00 -14.08 -39.63
N GLY A 418 18.99 -13.29 -40.03
CA GLY A 418 18.35 -12.28 -39.16
C GLY A 418 19.03 -10.91 -39.08
N VAL A 419 19.82 -10.50 -40.07
CA VAL A 419 20.57 -9.22 -40.06
C VAL A 419 19.77 -8.04 -40.64
N ASP A 420 18.47 -8.18 -40.88
CA ASP A 420 17.65 -7.08 -41.42
C ASP A 420 16.95 -6.30 -40.31
N SER A 421 17.58 -5.20 -39.90
CA SER A 421 17.18 -4.32 -38.80
C SER A 421 15.89 -3.52 -39.06
N GLN A 422 15.40 -3.48 -40.31
CA GLN A 422 14.21 -2.71 -40.66
C GLN A 422 12.91 -3.29 -40.07
N THR A 423 12.82 -4.62 -39.93
CA THR A 423 11.61 -5.29 -39.42
C THR A 423 11.37 -5.01 -37.92
N ALA A 424 12.43 -4.81 -37.14
CA ALA A 424 12.32 -4.52 -35.71
C ALA A 424 11.87 -3.07 -35.42
N GLN A 425 12.24 -2.12 -36.27
CA GLN A 425 11.93 -0.69 -36.06
C GLN A 425 10.46 -0.30 -36.29
N VAL A 426 9.73 -1.07 -37.13
CA VAL A 426 8.30 -0.81 -37.40
C VAL A 426 7.42 -1.19 -36.21
N PHE A 427 7.78 -2.27 -35.49
CA PHE A 427 6.99 -2.78 -34.37
C PHE A 427 7.08 -1.89 -33.12
N VAL A 428 8.27 -1.36 -32.81
CA VAL A 428 8.49 -0.45 -31.66
C VAL A 428 7.68 0.84 -31.82
N ARG A 429 7.55 1.36 -33.04
CA ARG A 429 6.73 2.55 -33.32
C ARG A 429 5.22 2.28 -33.21
N GLN A 430 4.75 1.09 -33.57
CA GLN A 430 3.32 0.74 -33.46
C GLN A 430 2.92 0.38 -32.02
N ALA A 431 3.76 -0.33 -31.27
CA ALA A 431 3.50 -0.69 -29.88
C ALA A 431 3.52 0.53 -28.93
N ALA A 432 4.32 1.56 -29.23
CA ALA A 432 4.37 2.80 -28.46
C ALA A 432 3.25 3.81 -28.83
N MET A 433 2.51 3.60 -29.92
CA MET A 433 1.50 4.56 -30.43
C MET A 433 0.05 4.07 -30.43
N ALA A 434 -0.23 2.81 -30.08
CA ALA A 434 -1.58 2.25 -30.23
C ALA A 434 -2.46 2.44 -28.97
N ASN A 435 -3.24 3.52 -28.92
CA ASN A 435 -4.40 3.66 -28.02
C ASN A 435 -5.66 2.91 -28.53
N SER A 436 -5.61 2.33 -29.72
CA SER A 436 -6.60 1.42 -30.28
C SER A 436 -5.99 0.64 -31.45
N VAL A 437 -6.51 -0.55 -31.73
CA VAL A 437 -6.15 -1.33 -32.93
C VAL A 437 -7.45 -1.65 -33.66
N GLU A 438 -7.59 -1.18 -34.90
CA GLU A 438 -8.69 -1.55 -35.79
C GLU A 438 -8.42 -2.92 -36.41
N VAL A 439 -9.35 -3.86 -36.24
CA VAL A 439 -9.33 -5.14 -36.94
C VAL A 439 -10.68 -5.29 -37.63
N GLY A 440 -10.70 -5.05 -38.95
CA GLY A 440 -11.90 -5.19 -39.79
C GLY A 440 -13.10 -4.36 -39.29
N ASN A 441 -13.12 -3.06 -39.56
CA ASN A 441 -14.23 -2.13 -39.26
C ASN A 441 -14.84 -2.19 -37.84
N GLN A 442 -14.18 -2.81 -36.86
CA GLN A 442 -14.61 -2.86 -35.47
C GLN A 442 -13.43 -2.58 -34.52
N SER A 443 -13.71 -1.77 -33.49
CA SER A 443 -12.78 -1.45 -32.40
C SER A 443 -12.98 -2.42 -31.24
N TYR A 444 -11.88 -3.07 -30.80
CA TYR A 444 -11.89 -4.01 -29.68
C TYR A 444 -11.06 -3.48 -28.50
N PRO A 445 -11.48 -3.71 -27.24
CA PRO A 445 -10.65 -3.46 -26.07
C PRO A 445 -9.45 -4.42 -26.03
N ILE A 446 -8.29 -3.85 -25.67
CA ILE A 446 -6.94 -4.42 -25.72
C ILE A 446 -6.84 -5.84 -25.10
N ALA A 447 -7.58 -6.15 -24.03
CA ALA A 447 -7.48 -7.44 -23.35
C ALA A 447 -7.74 -8.66 -24.27
N ILE A 448 -8.64 -8.55 -25.26
CA ILE A 448 -9.00 -9.68 -26.14
C ILE A 448 -7.98 -9.85 -27.29
N ALA A 449 -7.44 -8.75 -27.80
CA ALA A 449 -6.42 -8.78 -28.85
C ALA A 449 -5.07 -9.33 -28.36
N TRP A 450 -4.70 -9.04 -27.11
CA TRP A 450 -3.49 -9.59 -26.49
C TRP A 450 -3.62 -11.09 -26.15
N VAL A 451 -4.82 -11.60 -25.86
CA VAL A 451 -5.05 -13.04 -25.66
C VAL A 451 -4.88 -13.80 -26.98
N ILE A 452 -5.37 -13.27 -28.10
CA ILE A 452 -5.26 -13.91 -29.41
C ILE A 452 -3.83 -13.80 -29.97
N MET A 453 -3.18 -12.63 -29.88
CA MET A 453 -1.77 -12.49 -30.30
C MET A 453 -0.81 -13.24 -29.37
N GLY A 454 -1.05 -13.25 -28.06
CA GLY A 454 -0.26 -14.00 -27.09
C GLY A 454 -0.30 -15.51 -27.34
N ALA A 455 -1.46 -16.07 -27.72
CA ALA A 455 -1.60 -17.49 -28.04
C ALA A 455 -0.87 -17.88 -29.34
N VAL A 456 -0.89 -17.02 -30.37
CA VAL A 456 -0.22 -17.27 -31.66
C VAL A 456 1.30 -17.04 -31.54
N LEU A 457 1.74 -16.04 -30.77
CA LEU A 457 3.15 -15.75 -30.52
C LEU A 457 3.80 -16.75 -29.55
N GLY A 458 3.05 -17.28 -28.58
CA GLY A 458 3.51 -18.34 -27.68
C GLY A 458 3.91 -19.62 -28.42
N ALA A 459 3.14 -20.01 -29.46
CA ALA A 459 3.46 -21.18 -30.29
C ALA A 459 4.73 -20.97 -31.15
N GLY A 460 4.95 -19.75 -31.66
CA GLY A 460 6.15 -19.39 -32.42
C GLY A 460 7.41 -19.26 -31.55
N MET A 461 7.28 -18.71 -30.33
CA MET A 461 8.39 -18.54 -29.40
C MET A 461 8.83 -19.85 -28.74
N LEU A 462 7.91 -20.79 -28.47
CA LEU A 462 8.25 -22.13 -27.99
C LEU A 462 9.15 -22.91 -28.98
N ALA A 463 8.97 -22.70 -30.29
CA ALA A 463 9.83 -23.31 -31.30
C ALA A 463 11.24 -22.69 -31.33
N PHE A 464 11.36 -21.39 -31.00
CA PHE A 464 12.64 -20.67 -30.97
C PHE A 464 13.40 -20.90 -29.66
N ALA A 465 12.72 -20.89 -28.50
CA ALA A 465 13.28 -21.20 -27.19
C ALA A 465 13.85 -22.63 -27.13
N LYS A 466 13.19 -23.61 -27.77
CA LYS A 466 13.67 -25.00 -27.89
C LYS A 466 14.94 -25.13 -28.75
N LYS A 467 15.24 -24.13 -29.59
CA LYS A 467 16.45 -24.07 -30.42
C LYS A 467 17.62 -23.37 -29.68
N GLU A 468 17.34 -22.43 -28.79
CA GLU A 468 18.35 -21.78 -27.93
C GLU A 468 18.75 -22.62 -26.71
N SER A 469 17.85 -23.42 -26.11
CA SER A 469 18.23 -24.32 -25.00
C SER A 469 19.31 -25.33 -25.40
N ARG A 470 19.35 -25.73 -26.69
CA ARG A 470 20.42 -26.56 -27.27
C ARG A 470 21.78 -25.86 -27.37
N ARG A 471 21.85 -24.53 -27.29
CA ARG A 471 23.10 -23.75 -27.32
C ARG A 471 23.61 -23.39 -25.93
N ALA A 472 22.71 -23.14 -24.98
CA ALA A 472 23.08 -22.68 -23.63
C ALA A 472 23.16 -23.81 -22.59
N GLY A 473 22.62 -25.00 -22.86
CA GLY A 473 22.68 -26.13 -21.92
C GLY A 473 21.71 -26.04 -20.73
N TYR A 474 20.88 -25.00 -20.65
CA TYR A 474 19.91 -24.78 -19.57
C TYR A 474 18.46 -24.78 -20.10
N ASN A 475 17.53 -25.17 -19.23
CA ASN A 475 16.10 -25.14 -19.51
C ASN A 475 15.54 -23.72 -19.36
N ALA A 476 14.79 -23.26 -20.37
CA ALA A 476 13.96 -22.06 -20.23
C ALA A 476 12.70 -22.43 -19.42
N VAL A 477 12.35 -21.61 -18.44
CA VAL A 477 11.05 -21.71 -17.73
C VAL A 477 10.01 -20.99 -18.58
N ALA A 478 8.89 -21.66 -18.84
CA ALA A 478 7.79 -21.18 -19.67
C ALA A 478 7.00 -20.04 -19.00
#